data_AF-A0A963B1G8-F1
#
_entry.id   AF-A0A963B1G8-F1
#
_cell.length_a   1.000
_cell.length_b   1.000
_cell.length_c   1.000
_cell.angle_alpha   90.00
_cell.angle_beta   90.00
_cell.angle_gamma   90.00
#
_symmetry.space_group_name_H-M   'P 1'
#
loop_
_entity.id
_entity.type
_entity.pdbx_description
1 polymer ?
#
loop_
_entity_poly.entity_id
_entity_poly.type
_entity_poly.pdbx_seq_one_letter_code
_entity_poly.pdbx_strand_id
1 'polypeptide(L)'
;MSLPNAEDGVVVALLERFRTQRLPRALDIKEKVDRGEKLGEADIEFLERVFEDAKQIQPLLERHPDFEDLVARAMHLYNEITKLALENEQRG
;
A
#
# COMPACT_ATOMS: atom_id res chain seq x y z
N MET A 1 4.87 6.49 35.19
CA MET A 1 3.93 6.18 34.09
C MET A 1 4.39 7.00 32.90
N SER A 2 5.11 6.39 31.96
CA SER A 2 5.58 7.10 30.77
C SER A 2 4.36 7.45 29.92
N LEU A 3 4.26 8.71 29.48
CA LEU A 3 3.25 9.15 28.54
C LEU A 3 3.37 8.29 27.26
N PRO A 4 2.26 7.93 26.59
CA PRO A 4 2.34 7.29 25.28
C PRO A 4 3.14 8.20 24.36
N ASN A 5 4.20 7.67 23.75
CA ASN A 5 5.06 8.46 22.87
C ASN A 5 4.20 8.88 21.67
N ALA A 6 4.23 10.16 21.30
CA ALA A 6 3.41 10.66 20.19
C ALA A 6 3.70 9.92 18.86
N GLU A 7 4.93 9.43 18.69
CA GLU A 7 5.33 8.58 17.55
C GLU A 7 4.57 7.25 17.51
N ASP A 8 4.36 6.58 18.66
CA ASP A 8 3.60 5.33 18.74
C ASP A 8 2.13 5.54 18.34
N GLY A 9 1.56 6.70 18.71
CA GLY A 9 0.20 7.08 18.30
C GLY A 9 0.06 7.29 16.78
N VAL A 10 1.06 7.91 16.15
CA VAL A 10 1.09 8.10 14.69
C VAL A 10 1.21 6.77 13.96
N VAL A 11 2.10 5.88 14.43
CA VAL A 11 2.27 4.54 13.88
C VAL A 11 0.97 3.75 13.93
N VAL A 12 0.29 3.74 15.08
CA VAL A 12 -1.00 3.04 15.23
C VAL A 12 -2.04 3.60 14.25
N ALA A 13 -2.13 4.92 14.10
CA ALA A 13 -3.06 5.53 13.16
C ALA A 13 -2.76 5.16 11.69
N LEU A 14 -1.48 5.10 11.31
CA LEU A 14 -1.05 4.68 9.98
C LEU A 14 -1.37 3.21 9.70
N LEU A 15 -1.13 2.32 10.68
CA LEU A 15 -1.47 0.90 10.59
C LEU A 15 -2.98 0.69 10.46
N GLU A 16 -3.78 1.39 11.26
CA GLU A 16 -5.23 1.35 11.18
C GLU A 16 -5.71 1.81 9.80
N ARG A 17 -5.22 2.96 9.31
CA ARG A 17 -5.56 3.46 7.97
C ARG A 17 -5.13 2.48 6.86
N PHE A 18 -3.97 1.85 6.99
CA PHE A 18 -3.54 0.81 6.05
C PHE A 18 -4.54 -0.35 6.05
N ARG A 19 -4.85 -0.91 7.21
CA ARG A 19 -5.74 -2.07 7.36
C ARG A 19 -7.16 -1.80 6.90
N THR A 20 -7.75 -0.65 7.24
CA THR A 20 -9.19 -0.40 7.02
C THR A 20 -9.48 0.32 5.72
N GLN A 21 -8.49 0.97 5.10
CA GLN A 21 -8.70 1.78 3.89
C GLN A 21 -7.84 1.32 2.72
N ARG A 22 -6.51 1.31 2.90
CA ARG A 22 -5.58 1.08 1.77
C ARG A 22 -5.55 -0.38 1.33
N LEU A 23 -5.51 -1.32 2.28
CA LEU A 23 -5.41 -2.75 1.98
C LEU A 23 -6.65 -3.29 1.26
N PRO A 24 -7.89 -3.03 1.71
CA PRO A 24 -9.08 -3.50 0.99
C PRO A 24 -9.13 -2.99 -0.45
N ARG A 25 -8.84 -1.71 -0.66
CA ARG A 25 -8.82 -1.14 -2.02
C ARG A 25 -7.72 -1.73 -2.89
N ALA A 26 -6.54 -2.01 -2.33
CA ALA A 26 -5.47 -2.67 -3.08
C ALA A 26 -5.84 -4.11 -3.48
N LEU A 27 -6.54 -4.83 -2.60
CA LEU A 27 -7.06 -6.17 -2.90
C LEU A 27 -8.13 -6.14 -4.00
N ASP A 28 -9.07 -5.18 -3.97
CA ASP A 28 -10.06 -5.00 -5.04
C ASP A 28 -9.39 -4.77 -6.40
N ILE A 29 -8.34 -3.93 -6.43
CA ILE A 29 -7.55 -3.67 -7.64
C ILE A 29 -6.80 -4.93 -8.09
N LYS A 30 -6.23 -5.69 -7.14
CA LYS A 30 -5.55 -6.95 -7.44
C LYS A 30 -6.48 -7.96 -8.10
N GLU A 31 -7.68 -8.15 -7.56
CA GLU A 31 -8.69 -9.02 -8.16
C GLU A 31 -9.08 -8.59 -9.57
N LYS A 32 -9.14 -7.27 -9.81
CA LYS A 32 -9.45 -6.70 -11.12
C LYS A 32 -8.37 -7.04 -12.15
N VAL A 33 -7.10 -6.80 -11.84
CA VAL A 33 -5.99 -7.13 -12.75
C VAL A 33 -5.79 -8.64 -12.91
N ASP A 34 -6.13 -9.44 -11.90
CA ASP A 34 -6.13 -10.91 -12.00
C ASP A 34 -7.14 -11.44 -13.03
N ARG A 35 -8.26 -10.74 -13.23
CA ARG A 35 -9.25 -11.05 -14.27
C ARG A 35 -8.83 -10.59 -15.67
N GLY A 36 -7.66 -9.99 -15.82
CA GLY A 36 -7.19 -9.44 -17.09
C GLY A 36 -7.74 -8.04 -17.39
N GLU A 37 -8.39 -7.38 -16.43
CA GLU A 37 -8.90 -6.03 -16.63
C GLU A 37 -7.78 -4.99 -16.59
N LYS A 38 -7.97 -3.92 -17.36
CA LYS A 38 -7.13 -2.72 -17.36
C LYS A 38 -7.40 -1.84 -16.15
N LEU A 39 -6.39 -1.07 -15.71
CA LEU A 39 -6.58 -0.10 -14.64
C LEU A 39 -7.28 1.15 -15.17
N GLY A 40 -8.29 1.63 -14.44
CA GLY A 40 -8.89 2.94 -14.71
C GLY A 40 -8.10 4.07 -14.05
N GLU A 41 -8.43 5.31 -14.42
CA GLU A 41 -7.81 6.53 -13.86
C GLU A 41 -7.88 6.56 -12.33
N ALA A 42 -9.03 6.25 -11.74
CA ALA A 42 -9.19 6.19 -10.28
C ALA A 42 -8.31 5.12 -9.60
N ASP A 43 -8.02 4.01 -10.30
CA ASP A 43 -7.14 2.96 -9.78
C ASP A 43 -5.67 3.43 -9.84
N ILE A 44 -5.28 4.11 -10.91
CA ILE A 44 -3.95 4.70 -11.08
C ILE A 44 -3.70 5.80 -10.03
N GLU A 45 -4.62 6.76 -9.89
CA GLU A 45 -4.53 7.82 -8.89
C GLU A 45 -4.43 7.29 -7.45
N PHE A 46 -5.11 6.16 -7.18
CA PHE A 46 -5.01 5.50 -5.89
C PHE A 46 -3.60 4.97 -5.64
N LEU A 47 -3.03 4.25 -6.62
CA LEU A 47 -1.69 3.68 -6.54
C LEU A 47 -0.62 4.77 -6.39
N GLU A 48 -0.72 5.85 -7.17
CA GLU A 48 0.18 7.01 -7.07
C GLU A 48 0.17 7.62 -5.66
N ARG A 49 -1.02 7.87 -5.11
CA ARG A 49 -1.18 8.39 -3.74
C ARG A 49 -0.63 7.43 -2.68
N VAL A 50 -0.74 6.13 -2.88
CA VAL A 50 -0.12 5.16 -1.96
C VAL A 50 1.39 5.26 -1.99
N PHE A 51 2.00 5.33 -3.19
CA PHE A 51 3.45 5.42 -3.31
C PHE A 51 3.99 6.75 -2.77
N GLU A 52 3.26 7.84 -2.92
CA GLU A 52 3.60 9.12 -2.31
C GLU A 52 3.56 9.05 -0.78
N ASP A 53 2.47 8.54 -0.20
CA ASP A 53 2.33 8.34 1.24
C ASP A 53 3.47 7.45 1.78
N ALA A 54 3.81 6.36 1.06
CA ALA A 54 4.86 5.42 1.44
C ALA A 54 6.25 6.09 1.53
N LYS A 55 6.57 6.98 0.58
CA LYS A 55 7.83 7.75 0.60
C LYS A 55 7.89 8.70 1.79
N GLN A 56 6.77 9.33 2.16
CA GLN A 56 6.72 10.25 3.29
C GLN A 56 6.93 9.54 4.63
N ILE A 57 6.46 8.30 4.76
CA ILE A 57 6.57 7.53 6.01
C ILE A 57 7.80 6.61 6.05
N GLN A 58 8.62 6.56 5.00
CA GLN A 58 9.80 5.70 4.94
C GLN A 58 10.75 5.87 6.15
N PRO A 59 11.11 7.11 6.59
CA PRO A 59 11.98 7.29 7.75
C PRO A 59 11.37 6.76 9.06
N LEU A 60 10.04 6.74 9.16
CA LEU A 60 9.34 6.17 10.31
C LEU A 60 9.44 4.64 10.27
N LEU A 61 9.23 4.01 9.11
CA LEU A 61 9.33 2.56 8.95
C LEU A 61 10.74 2.04 9.26
N GLU A 62 11.78 2.77 8.85
CA GLU A 62 13.19 2.43 9.15
C GLU A 62 13.51 2.42 10.66
N ARG A 63 12.74 3.15 11.48
CA ARG A 63 12.89 3.20 12.94
C ARG A 63 12.08 2.11 13.67
N HIS A 64 11.22 1.38 12.95
CA HIS A 64 10.34 0.34 13.49
C HIS A 64 10.52 -0.98 12.73
N PRO A 65 11.60 -1.74 13.00
CA PRO A 65 11.90 -3.00 12.32
C PRO A 65 10.80 -4.06 12.51
N ASP A 66 9.98 -3.96 13.56
CA ASP A 66 8.82 -4.82 13.77
C ASP A 66 7.79 -4.79 12.62
N PHE A 67 7.84 -3.75 11.77
CA PHE A 67 6.98 -3.64 10.58
C PHE A 67 7.63 -4.12 9.29
N GLU A 68 8.91 -4.50 9.29
CA GLU A 68 9.64 -4.90 8.07
C GLU A 68 8.87 -5.96 7.28
N ASP A 69 8.37 -6.96 8.00
CA ASP A 69 7.55 -8.06 7.49
C ASP A 69 6.24 -7.59 6.82
N LEU A 70 5.57 -6.61 7.42
CA LEU A 70 4.35 -6.01 6.90
C LEU A 70 4.65 -5.17 5.65
N VAL A 71 5.71 -4.36 5.70
CA VAL A 71 6.15 -3.50 4.60
C VAL A 71 6.53 -4.37 3.40
N ALA A 72 7.28 -5.46 3.61
CA ALA A 72 7.63 -6.41 2.56
C ALA A 72 6.40 -7.01 1.87
N ARG A 73 5.40 -7.46 2.65
CA ARG A 73 4.14 -7.99 2.10
C ARG A 73 3.35 -6.93 1.31
N ALA A 74 3.30 -5.69 1.81
CA ALA A 74 2.64 -4.59 1.11
C ALA A 74 3.36 -4.26 -0.22
N MET A 75 4.68 -4.16 -0.21
CA MET A 75 5.48 -3.92 -1.42
C MET A 75 5.28 -5.03 -2.45
N HIS A 76 5.26 -6.29 -2.01
CA HIS A 76 5.00 -7.42 -2.89
C HIS A 76 3.62 -7.33 -3.54
N LEU A 77 2.57 -7.02 -2.78
CA LEU A 77 1.21 -6.81 -3.31
C LEU A 77 1.17 -5.72 -4.38
N TYR A 78 1.76 -4.55 -4.11
CA TYR A 78 1.76 -3.45 -5.09
C TYR A 78 2.57 -3.78 -6.34
N ASN A 79 3.67 -4.52 -6.21
CA ASN A 79 4.45 -4.99 -7.36
C ASN A 79 3.66 -5.97 -8.23
N GLU A 80 2.92 -6.91 -7.63
CA GLU A 80 2.06 -7.82 -8.39
C GLU A 80 0.95 -7.07 -9.13
N ILE A 81 0.33 -6.08 -8.48
CA ILE A 81 -0.69 -5.23 -9.10
C ILE A 81 -0.14 -4.52 -10.33
N THR A 82 0.99 -3.80 -10.19
CA THR A 82 1.54 -2.99 -11.28
C THR A 82 2.08 -3.84 -12.43
N LYS A 83 2.67 -5.00 -12.12
CA LYS A 83 3.12 -5.96 -13.13
C LYS A 83 1.96 -6.48 -13.96
N LEU A 84 0.90 -6.99 -13.32
CA LEU A 84 -0.26 -7.51 -14.01
C LEU A 84 -1.03 -6.43 -14.76
N ALA A 85 -1.14 -5.23 -14.19
CA ALA A 85 -1.72 -4.08 -14.87
C ALA A 85 -1.00 -3.77 -16.19
N LEU A 86 0.35 -3.76 -16.17
CA LEU A 86 1.16 -3.53 -17.36
C LEU A 86 0.96 -4.65 -18.40
N GLU A 87 0.91 -5.91 -17.98
CA GLU A 87 0.61 -7.04 -18.86
C GLU A 87 -0.76 -6.90 -19.52
N ASN A 88 -1.79 -6.49 -18.76
CA ASN A 88 -3.15 -6.31 -19.28
C ASN A 88 -3.24 -5.14 -20.25
N GLU A 89 -2.52 -4.04 -20.00
CA GLU A 89 -2.43 -2.91 -20.94
C GLU A 89 -1.79 -3.30 -22.27
N GLN A 90 -0.79 -4.17 -22.26
CA GLN A 90 -0.11 -4.63 -23.48
C GLN A 90 -0.92 -5.63 -24.30
N ARG A 91 -1.84 -6.37 -23.66
CA ARG A 91 -2.66 -7.40 -24.31
C ARG A 91 -3.92 -6.86 -24.98
N GLY A 92 -4.47 -5.74 -24.49
CA GLY A 92 -5.71 -5.14 -25.00
C GLY A 92 -5.48 -3.89 -25.82
#